data_AF-A0A241WHR1-F1
#
_entry.id   AF-A0A241WHR1-F1
#
_cell.length_a   1.000
_cell.length_b   1.000
_cell.length_c   1.000
_cell.angle_alpha   90.00
_cell.angle_beta   90.00
_cell.angle_gamma   90.00
#
_symmetry.space_group_name_H-M   'P 1'
#
loop_
_entity.id
_entity.type
_entity.pdbx_description
1 polymer ?
#
loop_
_entity_poly.entity_id
_entity_poly.type
_entity_poly.pdbx_seq_one_letter_code
_entity_poly.pdbx_strand_id
1 'polypeptide(L)'
;MGNLNLTAITDQTPYVQKIKGALEKASGQSIPLIEVKKVQRKGGISVAPIVFLFAGGQELTLFARASADVFKAALNGKEIVLSGDFSDDYKQTFDNAVSGVAQLIRTAQPKLEKQNKDEKVNIPRRKSNSIPKQLSEKLEQEKQLDQEIVDKTIQRDQLLQKLEQTKTQSV
;
A
#
# COMPACT_ATOMS: atom_id res chain seq x y z
N MET A 1 -18.86 22.35 -29.91
CA MET A 1 -19.24 22.31 -28.48
C MET A 1 -20.28 21.23 -28.27
N GLY A 2 -19.88 20.14 -27.65
CA GLY A 2 -20.79 19.05 -27.29
C GLY A 2 -21.85 19.50 -26.28
N ASN A 3 -22.99 18.80 -26.25
CA ASN A 3 -24.04 19.02 -25.26
C ASN A 3 -24.26 17.74 -24.46
N LEU A 4 -23.96 17.79 -23.16
CA LEU A 4 -24.04 16.68 -22.24
C LEU A 4 -25.14 16.92 -21.21
N ASN A 5 -26.16 16.06 -21.21
CA ASN A 5 -27.21 16.11 -20.22
C ASN A 5 -26.71 15.55 -18.88
N LEU A 6 -26.29 16.45 -17.98
CA LEU A 6 -25.64 16.10 -16.71
C LEU A 6 -26.44 15.16 -15.80
N THR A 7 -27.77 15.19 -15.87
CA THR A 7 -28.63 14.35 -15.02
C THR A 7 -28.86 12.95 -15.60
N ALA A 8 -28.57 12.76 -16.89
CA ALA A 8 -28.77 11.49 -17.59
C ALA A 8 -27.44 10.76 -17.89
N ILE A 9 -26.30 11.29 -17.42
CA ILE A 9 -25.00 10.64 -17.58
C ILE A 9 -25.00 9.34 -16.78
N THR A 10 -24.59 8.27 -17.44
CA THR A 10 -24.32 6.95 -16.86
C THR A 10 -22.93 6.51 -17.29
N ASP A 11 -22.47 5.39 -16.73
CA ASP A 11 -21.25 4.73 -17.21
C ASP A 11 -21.33 4.38 -18.70
N GLN A 12 -22.52 4.07 -19.23
CA GLN A 12 -22.74 3.72 -20.64
C GLN A 12 -22.84 4.91 -21.59
N THR A 13 -22.83 6.15 -21.08
CA THR A 13 -22.89 7.33 -21.95
C THR A 13 -21.69 7.34 -22.92
N PRO A 14 -21.89 7.59 -24.24
CA PRO A 14 -20.80 7.53 -25.23
C PRO A 14 -19.57 8.37 -24.88
N TYR A 15 -19.79 9.56 -24.30
CA TYR A 15 -18.75 10.43 -23.77
C TYR A 15 -17.86 9.71 -22.73
N VAL A 16 -18.49 9.03 -21.77
CA VAL A 16 -17.82 8.31 -20.68
C VAL A 16 -17.07 7.10 -21.22
N GLN A 17 -17.67 6.35 -22.14
CA GLN A 17 -17.05 5.19 -22.78
C GLN A 17 -15.85 5.59 -23.66
N LYS A 18 -15.93 6.71 -24.37
CA LYS A 18 -14.80 7.27 -25.14
C LYS A 18 -13.61 7.58 -24.22
N ILE A 19 -13.87 8.28 -23.12
CA ILE A 19 -12.84 8.61 -22.13
C ILE A 19 -12.27 7.33 -21.50
N LYS A 20 -13.13 6.39 -21.10
CA LYS A 20 -12.73 5.08 -20.55
C LYS A 20 -11.75 4.38 -21.50
N GLY A 21 -12.16 4.14 -22.75
CA GLY A 21 -11.33 3.40 -23.71
C GLY A 21 -10.00 4.10 -24.00
N ALA A 22 -10.00 5.43 -24.07
CA ALA A 22 -8.78 6.22 -24.26
C ALA A 22 -7.83 6.10 -23.06
N LEU A 23 -8.37 6.22 -21.83
CA LEU A 23 -7.59 6.10 -20.60
C LEU A 23 -7.08 4.67 -20.37
N GLU A 24 -7.87 3.63 -20.65
CA GLU A 24 -7.43 2.24 -20.53
C GLU A 24 -6.24 1.96 -21.47
N LYS A 25 -6.38 2.39 -22.73
CA LYS A 25 -5.31 2.25 -23.74
C LYS A 25 -4.05 3.03 -23.36
N ALA A 26 -4.20 4.27 -22.90
CA ALA A 26 -3.07 5.13 -22.58
C ALA A 26 -2.38 4.75 -21.26
N SER A 27 -3.13 4.38 -20.23
CA SER A 27 -2.57 3.99 -18.93
C SER A 27 -2.02 2.56 -18.93
N GLY A 28 -2.50 1.70 -19.84
CA GLY A 28 -2.21 0.27 -19.85
C GLY A 28 -2.91 -0.49 -18.73
N GLN A 29 -3.96 0.10 -18.13
CA GLN A 29 -4.70 -0.46 -17.02
C GLN A 29 -6.18 -0.53 -17.34
N SER A 30 -6.85 -1.60 -16.91
CA SER A 30 -8.29 -1.69 -17.00
C SER A 30 -8.97 -0.79 -15.96
N ILE A 31 -10.12 -0.25 -16.32
CA ILE A 31 -11.03 0.51 -15.46
C ILE A 31 -12.25 -0.39 -15.21
N PRO A 32 -12.23 -1.24 -14.16
CA PRO A 32 -13.32 -2.16 -13.87
C PRO A 32 -14.60 -1.47 -13.40
N LEU A 33 -14.51 -0.30 -12.76
CA LEU A 33 -15.66 0.40 -12.20
C LEU A 33 -15.66 1.88 -12.59
N ILE A 34 -16.83 2.36 -12.99
CA ILE A 34 -17.11 3.77 -13.23
C ILE A 34 -18.30 4.15 -12.36
N GLU A 35 -18.17 5.20 -11.57
CA GLU A 35 -19.26 5.76 -10.77
C GLU A 35 -19.58 7.18 -11.22
N VAL A 36 -20.83 7.42 -11.57
CA VAL A 36 -21.33 8.77 -11.86
C VAL A 36 -22.03 9.29 -10.61
N LYS A 37 -21.46 10.31 -9.97
CA LYS A 37 -22.04 10.94 -8.78
C LYS A 37 -23.10 11.98 -9.17
N LYS A 38 -23.94 12.34 -8.21
CA LYS A 38 -24.98 13.36 -8.40
C LYS A 38 -24.36 14.68 -8.88
N VAL A 39 -25.10 15.38 -9.74
CA VAL A 39 -24.75 16.72 -10.20
C VAL A 39 -24.59 17.65 -9.01
N GLN A 40 -23.52 18.44 -9.02
CA GLN A 40 -23.21 19.40 -7.97
C GLN A 40 -22.71 20.71 -8.58
N ARG A 41 -22.82 21.83 -7.85
CA ARG A 41 -22.19 23.09 -8.25
C ARG A 41 -20.80 23.19 -7.65
N LYS A 42 -19.80 23.44 -8.49
CA LYS A 42 -18.42 23.76 -8.10
C LYS A 42 -17.93 24.96 -8.89
N GLY A 43 -17.38 25.97 -8.21
CA GLY A 43 -16.90 27.18 -8.87
C GLY A 43 -17.98 27.91 -9.70
N GLY A 44 -19.24 27.86 -9.26
CA GLY A 44 -20.39 28.45 -9.98
C GLY A 44 -20.92 27.62 -11.17
N ILE A 45 -20.21 26.57 -11.59
CA ILE A 45 -20.57 25.72 -12.72
C ILE A 45 -21.23 24.43 -12.22
N SER A 46 -22.29 23.99 -12.89
CA SER A 46 -22.91 22.69 -12.64
C SER A 46 -22.05 21.59 -13.30
N VAL A 47 -21.63 20.61 -12.50
CA VAL A 47 -20.77 19.52 -12.93
C VAL A 47 -21.29 18.16 -12.46
N ALA A 48 -21.12 17.15 -13.29
CA ALA A 48 -21.32 15.75 -12.93
C ALA A 48 -19.94 15.10 -12.66
N PRO A 49 -19.66 14.66 -11.42
CA PRO A 49 -18.41 13.96 -11.12
C PRO A 49 -18.46 12.53 -11.63
N ILE A 50 -17.50 12.18 -12.48
CA ILE A 50 -17.36 10.85 -13.07
C ILE A 50 -16.07 10.26 -12.50
N VAL A 51 -16.22 9.19 -11.73
CA VAL A 51 -15.13 8.52 -11.03
C VAL A 51 -14.75 7.27 -11.81
N PHE A 52 -13.49 7.17 -12.19
CA PHE A 52 -12.89 6.00 -12.84
C PHE A 52 -11.96 5.32 -11.85
N LEU A 53 -12.30 4.09 -11.46
CA LEU A 53 -11.45 3.27 -10.60
C LEU A 53 -10.60 2.36 -11.47
N PHE A 54 -9.29 2.55 -11.41
CA PHE A 54 -8.31 1.75 -12.12
C PHE A 54 -8.02 0.45 -11.37
N ALA A 55 -7.75 -0.64 -12.09
CA ALA A 55 -7.41 -1.93 -11.51
C ALA A 55 -6.19 -1.88 -10.55
N GLY A 56 -5.28 -0.91 -10.76
CA GLY A 56 -4.17 -0.65 -9.85
C GLY A 56 -4.54 0.13 -8.57
N GLY A 57 -5.82 0.29 -8.25
CA GLY A 57 -6.31 0.94 -7.03
C GLY A 57 -6.29 2.47 -7.07
N GLN A 58 -6.00 3.08 -8.22
CA GLN A 58 -6.08 4.53 -8.38
C GLN A 58 -7.49 4.98 -8.73
N GLU A 59 -7.89 6.15 -8.22
CA GLU A 59 -9.18 6.77 -8.49
C GLU A 59 -8.98 8.09 -9.23
N LEU A 60 -9.54 8.23 -10.44
CA LEU A 60 -9.60 9.49 -11.17
C LEU A 60 -11.03 10.02 -11.12
N THR A 61 -11.24 11.21 -10.57
CA THR A 61 -12.51 11.93 -10.65
C THR A 61 -12.41 13.05 -11.67
N LEU A 62 -13.22 13.00 -12.72
CA LEU A 62 -13.39 14.07 -13.71
C LEU A 62 -14.70 14.83 -13.44
N PHE A 63 -14.63 16.15 -13.32
CA PHE A 63 -15.81 17.00 -13.12
C PHE A 63 -16.32 17.50 -14.48
N ALA A 64 -17.17 16.70 -15.11
CA ALA A 64 -17.73 16.99 -16.43
C ALA A 64 -18.79 18.10 -16.37
N ARG A 65 -18.73 19.06 -17.30
CA ARG A 65 -19.70 20.15 -17.47
C ARG A 65 -20.59 19.91 -18.69
N ALA A 66 -21.71 20.64 -18.77
CA ALA A 66 -22.72 20.46 -19.82
C ALA A 66 -22.19 20.65 -21.25
N SER A 67 -21.05 21.33 -21.43
CA SER A 67 -20.38 21.49 -22.72
C SER A 67 -19.58 20.25 -23.17
N ALA A 68 -19.80 19.09 -22.53
CA ALA A 68 -19.05 17.85 -22.75
C ALA A 68 -17.53 18.03 -22.58
N ASP A 69 -17.12 18.82 -21.59
CA ASP A 69 -15.73 19.06 -21.23
C ASP A 69 -15.54 18.85 -19.71
N VAL A 70 -14.30 18.80 -19.23
CA VAL A 70 -13.95 18.62 -17.83
C VAL A 70 -13.44 19.94 -17.26
N PHE A 71 -14.18 20.47 -16.29
CA PHE A 71 -13.79 21.71 -15.59
C PHE A 71 -12.58 21.51 -14.67
N LYS A 72 -12.49 20.33 -14.04
CA LYS A 72 -11.49 20.00 -13.02
C LYS A 72 -11.29 18.50 -12.98
N ALA A 73 -10.11 18.05 -12.59
CA ALA A 73 -9.82 16.65 -12.33
C ALA A 73 -9.15 16.46 -10.98
N ALA A 74 -9.35 15.29 -10.38
CA ALA A 74 -8.65 14.88 -9.18
C ALA A 74 -8.18 13.43 -9.30
N LEU A 75 -6.96 13.15 -8.89
CA LEU A 75 -6.38 11.82 -8.80
C LEU A 75 -6.18 11.46 -7.33
N ASN A 76 -6.79 10.36 -6.88
CA ASN A 76 -6.81 9.91 -5.48
C ASN A 76 -7.23 11.02 -4.51
N GLY A 77 -8.29 11.76 -4.87
CA GLY A 77 -8.82 12.88 -4.10
C GLY A 77 -8.01 14.19 -4.18
N LYS A 78 -6.83 14.20 -4.83
CA LYS A 78 -6.01 15.41 -5.00
C LYS A 78 -6.23 16.03 -6.37
N GLU A 79 -6.47 17.34 -6.41
CA GLU A 79 -6.62 18.06 -7.66
C GLU A 79 -5.36 17.97 -8.53
N ILE A 80 -5.57 17.79 -9.83
CA ILE A 80 -4.50 17.73 -10.83
C ILE A 80 -4.75 18.75 -11.94
N VAL A 81 -3.67 19.23 -12.54
CA VAL A 81 -3.71 20.09 -13.72
C VAL A 81 -3.80 19.21 -14.95
N LEU A 82 -4.76 19.51 -15.84
CA LEU A 82 -4.91 18.81 -17.11
C LEU A 82 -4.04 19.46 -18.18
N SER A 83 -3.37 18.64 -18.98
CA SER A 83 -2.56 19.06 -20.13
C SER A 83 -3.37 19.32 -21.41
N GLY A 84 -4.69 19.33 -21.29
CA GLY A 84 -5.65 19.51 -22.38
C GLY A 84 -7.08 19.49 -21.84
N ASP A 85 -8.04 19.42 -22.75
CA ASP A 85 -9.47 19.33 -22.43
C ASP A 85 -10.01 17.93 -22.77
N PHE A 86 -11.16 17.56 -22.22
CA PHE A 86 -11.82 16.29 -22.52
C PHE A 86 -13.01 16.50 -23.45
N SER A 87 -12.96 17.52 -24.30
CA SER A 87 -14.02 17.83 -25.25
C SER A 87 -13.92 16.97 -26.52
N ASP A 88 -15.03 16.89 -27.25
CA ASP A 88 -15.05 16.28 -28.59
C ASP A 88 -14.60 17.25 -29.69
N ASP A 89 -14.34 18.51 -29.35
CA ASP A 89 -14.13 19.57 -30.33
C ASP A 89 -12.76 19.48 -31.02
N TYR A 90 -11.71 19.01 -30.31
CA TYR A 90 -10.38 18.88 -30.89
C TYR A 90 -9.61 17.65 -30.37
N LYS A 91 -9.24 16.77 -31.31
CA LYS A 91 -8.61 15.48 -30.98
C LYS A 91 -7.26 15.64 -30.26
N GLN A 92 -6.47 16.64 -30.62
CA GLN A 92 -5.12 16.79 -30.05
C GLN A 92 -5.17 17.22 -28.58
N THR A 93 -6.07 18.11 -28.19
CA THR A 93 -6.22 18.50 -26.78
C THR A 93 -6.79 17.34 -25.95
N PHE A 94 -7.72 16.58 -26.52
CA PHE A 94 -8.20 15.33 -25.92
C PHE A 94 -7.07 14.32 -25.70
N ASP A 95 -6.28 14.03 -26.73
CA ASP A 95 -5.17 13.08 -26.64
C ASP A 95 -4.11 13.56 -25.63
N ASN A 96 -3.84 14.88 -25.57
CA ASN A 96 -2.93 15.47 -24.59
C ASN A 96 -3.44 15.32 -23.16
N ALA A 97 -4.73 15.54 -22.91
CA ALA A 97 -5.34 15.36 -21.60
C ALA A 97 -5.26 13.90 -21.15
N VAL A 98 -5.63 12.97 -22.02
CA VAL A 98 -5.55 11.52 -21.78
C VAL A 98 -4.11 11.09 -21.50
N SER A 99 -3.15 11.55 -22.30
CA SER A 99 -1.73 11.21 -22.14
C SER A 99 -1.16 11.73 -20.82
N GLY A 100 -1.45 12.98 -20.45
CA GLY A 100 -0.99 13.56 -19.19
C GLY A 100 -1.54 12.83 -17.97
N VAL A 101 -2.85 12.54 -17.96
CA VAL A 101 -3.48 11.77 -16.88
C VAL A 101 -2.93 10.35 -16.82
N ALA A 102 -2.77 9.68 -17.95
CA ALA A 102 -2.20 8.33 -18.02
C ALA A 102 -0.75 8.30 -17.50
N GLN A 103 0.05 9.33 -17.77
CA GLN A 103 1.42 9.45 -17.25
C GLN A 103 1.42 9.60 -15.73
N LEU A 104 0.52 10.42 -15.16
CA LEU A 104 0.37 10.55 -13.71
C LEU A 104 -0.01 9.22 -13.06
N ILE A 105 -0.94 8.48 -13.67
CA ILE A 105 -1.33 7.15 -13.19
C ILE A 105 -0.12 6.22 -13.23
N ARG A 106 0.56 6.08 -14.38
CA ARG A 106 1.72 5.19 -14.54
C ARG A 106 2.85 5.51 -13.56
N THR A 107 3.13 6.79 -13.32
CA THR A 107 4.18 7.21 -12.38
C THR A 107 3.81 6.95 -10.91
N ALA A 108 2.53 7.03 -10.56
CA ALA A 108 2.05 6.75 -9.21
C ALA A 108 1.94 5.25 -8.89
N GLN A 109 1.76 4.39 -9.90
CA GLN A 109 1.61 2.93 -9.75
C GLN A 109 2.69 2.24 -8.88
N PRO A 110 4.00 2.39 -9.16
CA PRO A 110 5.02 1.67 -8.38
C PRO A 110 5.04 2.08 -6.90
N LYS A 111 4.60 3.31 -6.57
CA LYS A 111 4.49 3.75 -5.19
C LYS A 111 3.33 3.06 -4.47
N LEU A 112 2.19 2.94 -5.14
CA LEU A 112 1.01 2.24 -4.61
C LEU A 112 1.28 0.74 -4.47
N GLU A 113 1.93 0.11 -5.45
CA GLU A 113 2.29 -1.30 -5.34
C GLU A 113 3.22 -1.58 -4.15
N LYS A 114 4.16 -0.69 -3.85
CA LYS A 114 4.99 -0.78 -2.65
C LYS A 114 4.17 -0.65 -1.38
N GLN A 115 3.32 0.37 -1.29
CA GLN A 115 2.42 0.57 -0.15
C GLN A 115 1.53 -0.66 0.09
N ASN A 116 0.92 -1.20 -0.97
CA ASN A 116 0.08 -2.39 -0.90
C ASN A 116 0.87 -3.65 -0.49
N LYS A 117 2.15 -3.76 -0.87
CA LYS A 117 3.04 -4.84 -0.42
C LYS A 117 3.40 -4.71 1.06
N ASP A 118 3.61 -3.49 1.54
CA ASP A 118 3.94 -3.20 2.94
C ASP A 118 2.72 -3.38 3.85
N GLU A 119 1.52 -3.06 3.34
CA GLU A 119 0.24 -3.20 4.05
C GLU A 119 -0.28 -4.64 4.08
N LYS A 120 0.15 -5.49 3.14
CA LYS A 120 -0.07 -6.95 3.28
C LYS A 120 0.56 -7.41 4.58
N VAL A 121 -0.30 -7.91 5.48
CA VAL A 121 0.04 -8.40 6.82
C VAL A 121 1.35 -9.17 6.79
N ASN A 122 2.42 -8.55 7.27
CA ASN A 122 3.70 -9.21 7.44
C ASN A 122 3.55 -10.13 8.66
N ILE A 123 3.10 -11.37 8.43
CA ILE A 123 3.01 -12.37 9.49
C ILE A 123 4.43 -12.54 10.05
N PRO A 124 4.68 -12.20 11.31
CA PRO A 124 6.00 -12.36 11.89
C PRO A 124 6.45 -13.79 11.65
N ARG A 125 7.62 -13.97 11.00
CA ARG A 125 8.20 -15.31 10.85
C ARG A 125 8.28 -15.91 12.24
N ARG A 126 7.51 -16.98 12.47
CA ARG A 126 7.63 -17.79 13.69
C ARG A 126 9.11 -18.14 13.80
N LYS A 127 9.79 -17.73 14.88
CA LYS A 127 11.16 -18.16 15.14
C LYS A 127 11.12 -19.68 15.24
N SER A 128 11.45 -20.35 14.14
CA SER A 128 11.54 -21.80 14.08
C SER A 128 12.84 -22.19 14.76
N ASN A 129 12.85 -22.18 16.09
CA ASN A 129 13.74 -23.07 16.81
C ASN A 129 13.03 -24.41 16.77
N SER A 130 13.46 -25.29 15.86
CA SER A 130 12.92 -26.63 15.78
C SER A 130 13.09 -27.32 17.14
N ILE A 131 12.11 -28.14 17.55
CA ILE A 131 12.17 -28.90 18.81
C ILE A 131 13.53 -29.62 19.00
N PRO A 132 14.14 -30.23 17.95
CA PRO A 132 15.48 -30.82 18.08
C PRO A 132 16.58 -29.84 18.48
N LYS A 133 16.54 -28.60 17.95
CA LYS A 133 17.54 -27.58 18.26
C LYS A 133 17.39 -27.05 19.69
N GLN A 134 16.15 -26.91 20.17
CA GLN A 134 15.90 -26.56 21.57
C GLN A 134 16.37 -27.66 22.52
N LEU A 135 16.18 -28.93 22.13
CA LEU A 135 16.62 -30.07 22.91
C LEU A 135 18.15 -30.14 23.00
N SER A 136 18.86 -29.94 21.88
CA SER A 136 20.33 -29.93 21.89
C SER A 136 20.90 -28.78 22.74
N GLU A 137 20.34 -27.57 22.62
CA GLU A 137 20.75 -26.42 23.43
C GLU A 137 20.51 -26.67 24.93
N LYS A 138 19.40 -27.34 25.29
CA LYS A 138 19.09 -27.69 26.68
C LYS A 138 20.02 -28.77 27.24
N LEU A 139 20.37 -29.77 26.45
CA LEU A 139 21.33 -30.81 26.84
C LEU A 139 22.75 -30.25 27.02
N GLU A 140 23.16 -29.28 26.21
CA GLU A 140 24.45 -28.58 26.41
C GLU A 140 24.45 -27.74 27.68
N GLN A 141 23.35 -27.05 27.98
CA GLN A 141 23.18 -26.31 29.24
C GLN A 141 23.23 -27.23 30.46
N GLU A 142 22.60 -28.40 30.39
CA GLU A 142 22.61 -29.40 31.46
C GLU A 142 24.03 -29.88 31.78
N LYS A 143 24.81 -30.22 30.74
CA LYS A 143 26.22 -30.64 30.92
C LYS A 143 27.10 -29.55 31.53
N GLN A 144 26.89 -28.29 31.14
CA GLN A 144 27.63 -27.17 31.73
C GLN A 144 27.30 -26.98 33.21
N LEU A 145 26.03 -27.09 33.57
CA LEU A 145 25.58 -26.99 34.96
C LEU A 145 26.12 -28.15 35.81
N ASP A 146 26.13 -29.37 35.29
CA ASP A 146 26.71 -30.53 35.99
C ASP A 146 28.20 -30.33 36.28
N GLN A 147 28.96 -29.84 35.30
CA GLN A 147 30.37 -29.53 35.50
C GLN A 147 30.56 -28.44 36.57
N GLU A 148 29.74 -27.39 36.54
CA GLU A 148 29.80 -26.31 37.53
C GLU A 148 29.45 -26.80 38.95
N ILE A 149 28.49 -27.74 39.07
CA ILE A 149 28.15 -28.39 40.34
C ILE A 149 29.34 -29.18 40.88
N VAL A 150 30.03 -29.95 40.03
CA VAL A 150 31.22 -30.71 40.42
C VAL A 150 32.31 -29.77 40.92
N ASP A 151 32.63 -28.73 40.16
CA ASP A 151 33.69 -27.79 40.50
C ASP A 151 33.39 -27.05 41.81
N LYS A 152 32.14 -26.59 42.01
CA LYS A 152 31.70 -25.96 43.26
C LYS A 152 31.69 -26.92 44.44
N THR A 153 31.39 -28.19 44.22
CA THR A 153 31.43 -29.23 45.26
C THR A 153 32.86 -29.46 45.73
N ILE A 154 33.82 -29.55 44.80
CA ILE A 154 35.24 -29.68 45.13
C ILE A 154 35.73 -28.45 45.90
N GLN A 155 35.36 -27.25 45.47
CA GLN A 155 35.72 -26.02 46.19
C GLN A 155 35.16 -25.99 47.61
N ARG A 156 33.89 -26.37 47.79
CA ARG A 156 33.26 -26.48 49.11
C ARG A 156 34.04 -27.42 50.02
N ASP A 157 34.39 -28.61 49.52
CA ASP A 157 35.06 -29.64 50.32
C ASP A 157 36.49 -29.22 50.71
N GLN A 158 37.21 -28.55 49.81
CA GLN A 158 38.52 -27.95 50.12
C GLN A 158 38.42 -26.85 51.19
N LEU A 159 37.40 -26.01 51.14
CA LEU A 159 37.17 -24.96 52.14
C LEU A 159 36.80 -25.57 53.51
N LEU A 160 35.99 -26.64 53.52
CA LEU A 160 35.67 -27.35 54.75
C LEU A 160 36.92 -27.95 55.41
N GLN A 161 37.78 -28.62 54.63
CA GLN A 161 39.05 -29.15 55.16
C GLN A 161 39.95 -28.06 55.74
N LYS A 162 40.06 -26.90 55.07
CA LYS A 162 40.82 -25.75 55.61
C LYS A 162 40.23 -25.24 56.92
N LEU A 163 38.91 -25.17 57.03
CA LEU A 163 38.24 -24.75 58.27
C LEU A 163 38.51 -25.73 59.41
N GLU A 164 38.47 -27.03 59.16
CA GLU A 164 38.79 -28.07 60.15
C GLU A 164 40.25 -28.03 60.62
N GLN A 165 41.20 -27.81 59.71
CA GLN A 165 42.61 -27.61 60.03
C GLN A 165 42.84 -26.35 60.87
N THR A 166 42.12 -25.26 60.56
CA THR A 166 42.24 -23.99 61.31
C THR A 166 41.63 -24.12 62.72
N LYS A 167 40.55 -24.89 62.87
CA LYS A 167 39.94 -25.19 64.18
C LYS A 167 40.81 -26.07 65.07
N THR A 168 41.59 -26.98 64.50
CA THR A 168 42.50 -27.85 65.27
C THR A 168 43.81 -27.17 65.66
N GLN A 169 44.23 -26.11 64.95
CA GLN A 169 45.42 -25.30 65.30
C GLN A 169 45.13 -24.13 66.26
N SER A 170 43.86 -23.85 66.56
CA SER A 170 43.43 -22.75 67.46
C SER A 170 42.98 -23.22 68.84
N VAL A 171 43.35 -24.46 69.23
CA VAL A 171 43.15 -25.05 70.57
C VAL A 171 44.50 -25.29 71.22
#